data_AF-A0AB33BRV2-F1
#
_entry.id   AF-A0AB33BRV2-F1
#
_cell.length_a   1.000
_cell.length_b   1.000
_cell.length_c   1.000
_cell.angle_alpha   90.00
_cell.angle_beta   90.00
_cell.angle_gamma   90.00
#
_symmetry.space_group_name_H-M   'P 1'
#
loop_
_entity.id
_entity.type
_entity.pdbx_description
1 polymer ?
#
loop_
_entity_poly.entity_id
_entity_poly.type
_entity_poly.pdbx_seq_one_letter_code
_entity_poly.pdbx_strand_id
1 'polypeptide(L)'
;MSKVSNELPASASNNESLILQALNTSNQRNVAEMVGVDASTLSRMKSDKKNNGLTEIEFISFLLTAIGLKVVPESDVYCSPEIAEATRVMLARAFTSPEYMRILFK
;
A
#
# COMPACT_ATOMS: atom_id res chain seq x y z
N MET A 1 14.56 -9.22 25.26
CA MET A 1 13.79 -8.28 24.43
C MET A 1 14.71 -7.74 23.36
N SER A 2 14.58 -8.23 22.13
CA SER A 2 15.38 -7.75 21.01
C SER A 2 14.99 -6.31 20.71
N LYS A 3 15.98 -5.43 20.62
CA LYS A 3 15.81 -4.04 20.20
C LYS A 3 15.25 -4.06 18.77
N VAL A 4 13.98 -3.70 18.61
CA VAL A 4 13.44 -3.36 17.29
C VAL A 4 14.33 -2.24 16.76
N SER A 5 14.93 -2.47 15.60
CA SER A 5 15.88 -1.54 14.98
C SER A 5 15.27 -0.13 14.94
N ASN A 6 16.00 0.88 15.41
CA ASN A 6 15.54 2.27 15.54
C ASN A 6 15.35 2.99 14.20
N GLU A 7 15.55 2.30 13.08
CA GLU A 7 15.29 2.82 11.75
C GLU A 7 14.07 2.08 11.19
N LEU A 8 13.00 2.83 10.97
CA LEU A 8 11.88 2.35 10.17
C LEU A 8 12.47 1.84 8.84
N PRO A 9 12.24 0.57 8.46
CA PRO A 9 12.48 0.16 7.09
C PRO A 9 11.75 1.15 6.18
N ALA A 10 12.37 1.63 5.10
CA ALA A 10 11.75 2.65 4.24
C ALA A 10 10.31 2.27 3.81
N SER A 11 10.05 0.96 3.65
CA SER A 11 8.71 0.44 3.40
C SER A 11 7.68 0.72 4.51
N ALA A 12 8.08 0.63 5.78
CA ALA A 12 7.21 0.93 6.92
C ALA A 12 6.91 2.43 7.00
N SER A 13 7.91 3.29 6.80
CA SER A 13 7.70 4.74 6.71
C SER A 13 6.78 5.15 5.56
N ASN A 14 6.89 4.47 4.41
CA ASN A 14 6.01 4.71 3.28
C ASN A 14 4.55 4.31 3.59
N ASN A 15 4.35 3.13 4.18
CA ASN A 15 3.03 2.68 4.62
C ASN A 15 2.41 3.67 5.62
N GLU A 16 3.18 4.11 6.61
CA GLU A 16 2.75 5.07 7.62
C GLU A 16 2.31 6.38 6.99
N SER A 17 3.16 6.94 6.12
CA SER A 17 2.88 8.20 5.42
C SER A 17 1.61 8.12 4.59
N LEU A 18 1.41 7.02 3.86
CA LEU A 18 0.20 6.78 3.07
C LEU A 18 -1.05 6.69 3.94
N ILE A 19 -1.00 5.93 5.04
CA ILE A 19 -2.13 5.79 5.96
C ILE A 19 -2.49 7.14 6.59
N LEU A 20 -1.50 7.90 7.09
CA LEU A 20 -1.72 9.21 7.71
C LEU A 20 -2.29 10.22 6.72
N GLN A 21 -1.75 10.26 5.50
CA GLN A 21 -2.26 11.14 4.45
C GLN A 21 -3.71 10.78 4.12
N ALA A 22 -4.02 9.50 3.89
CA ALA A 22 -5.37 9.04 3.59
C ALA A 22 -6.35 9.37 4.73
N LEU A 23 -5.97 9.16 6.00
CA LEU A 23 -6.80 9.49 7.15
C LEU A 23 -7.04 11.01 7.32
N ASN A 24 -6.05 11.83 6.97
CA ASN A 24 -6.16 13.28 7.07
C ASN A 24 -6.97 13.89 5.91
N THR A 25 -6.96 13.27 4.72
CA THR A 25 -7.77 13.69 3.57
C THR A 25 -9.21 13.16 3.65
N SER A 26 -9.44 12.08 4.39
CA SER A 26 -10.77 11.47 4.56
C SER A 26 -11.66 12.23 5.54
N ASN A 27 -12.99 12.07 5.41
CA ASN A 27 -13.93 12.47 6.44
C ASN A 27 -13.83 11.50 7.63
N GLN A 28 -13.07 11.88 8.65
CA GLN A 28 -12.78 11.04 9.81
C GLN A 28 -14.04 10.60 10.58
N ARG A 29 -15.14 11.35 10.54
CA ARG A 29 -16.40 10.90 11.19
C ARG A 29 -16.99 9.71 10.47
N ASN A 30 -17.05 9.77 9.14
CA ASN A 30 -17.56 8.66 8.33
C ASN A 30 -16.65 7.43 8.46
N VAL A 31 -15.33 7.62 8.44
CA VAL A 31 -14.38 6.53 8.65
C VAL A 31 -14.56 5.90 10.04
N ALA A 32 -14.72 6.71 11.08
CA ALA A 32 -14.92 6.23 12.45
C ALA A 32 -16.22 5.41 12.56
N GLU A 33 -17.30 5.89 11.96
CA GLU A 33 -18.58 5.17 11.88
C GLU A 33 -18.44 3.82 11.16
N MET A 34 -17.75 3.78 10.01
CA MET A 34 -17.53 2.56 9.24
C MET A 34 -16.76 1.48 10.01
N VAL A 35 -15.81 1.89 10.85
CA VAL A 35 -15.01 0.96 11.66
C VAL A 35 -15.55 0.76 13.07
N GLY A 36 -16.71 1.36 13.40
CA GLY A 36 -17.40 1.17 14.67
C GLY A 36 -16.72 1.83 15.87
N VAL A 37 -16.00 2.94 15.67
CA VAL A 37 -15.32 3.69 16.74
C VAL A 37 -15.76 5.16 16.76
N ASP A 38 -15.42 5.87 17.82
CA ASP A 38 -15.61 7.31 17.88
C ASP A 38 -14.48 8.07 17.15
N ALA A 39 -14.75 9.28 16.68
CA ALA A 39 -13.75 10.07 15.94
C ALA A 39 -12.51 10.44 16.78
N SER A 40 -12.64 10.53 18.12
CA SER A 40 -11.49 10.79 19.00
C SER A 40 -10.54 9.59 19.08
N THR A 41 -11.07 8.36 18.91
CA THR A 41 -10.24 7.15 18.78
C THR A 41 -9.34 7.22 17.56
N LEU A 42 -9.85 7.64 16.40
CA LEU A 42 -8.99 7.85 15.21
C LEU A 42 -7.91 8.92 15.43
N SER A 43 -8.22 9.98 16.18
CA SER A 43 -7.22 10.99 16.55
C SER A 43 -6.12 10.41 17.43
N ARG A 44 -6.50 9.64 18.47
CA ARG A 44 -5.55 8.98 19.38
C ARG A 44 -4.64 7.99 18.65
N MET A 45 -5.18 7.23 17.68
CA MET A 45 -4.37 6.29 16.90
C MET A 45 -3.17 6.94 16.19
N LYS A 46 -3.27 8.23 15.84
CA LYS A 46 -2.23 9.00 15.17
C LYS A 46 -1.20 9.60 16.13
N SER A 47 -1.55 9.84 17.39
CA SER A 47 -0.75 10.63 18.33
C SER A 47 -0.27 9.87 19.55
N ASP A 48 -1.05 8.90 20.02
CA ASP A 48 -0.85 8.27 21.32
C ASP A 48 0.15 7.13 21.20
N LYS A 49 1.32 7.32 21.79
CA LYS A 49 2.34 6.27 21.86
C LYS A 49 1.94 5.20 22.88
N LYS A 50 2.12 3.94 22.52
CA LYS A 50 1.89 2.79 23.39
C LYS A 50 3.17 2.34 24.09
N ASN A 51 3.06 1.25 24.84
CA ASN A 51 4.15 0.66 25.63
C ASN A 51 5.39 0.27 24.79
N ASN A 52 5.23 0.12 23.49
CA ASN A 52 6.32 -0.14 22.53
C ASN A 52 6.95 1.15 21.95
N GLY A 53 6.52 2.33 22.40
CA GLY A 53 7.00 3.63 21.91
C GLY A 53 6.43 4.05 20.55
N LEU A 54 5.52 3.26 19.97
CA LEU A 54 4.89 3.49 18.68
C LEU A 54 3.45 3.97 18.85
N THR A 55 2.98 4.82 17.95
CA THR A 55 1.54 5.07 17.72
C THR A 55 0.89 3.83 17.12
N GLU A 56 -0.44 3.73 17.17
CA GLU A 56 -1.13 2.62 16.49
C GLU A 56 -0.83 2.59 14.98
N ILE A 57 -0.75 3.74 14.31
CA ILE A 57 -0.45 3.79 12.86
C ILE A 57 0.98 3.34 12.56
N GLU A 58 1.95 3.77 13.36
CA GLU A 58 3.34 3.29 13.25
C GLU A 58 3.39 1.77 13.45
N PHE A 59 2.72 1.26 14.50
CA PHE A 59 2.65 -0.18 14.78
C PHE A 59 2.06 -0.99 13.62
N ILE A 60 0.94 -0.56 13.04
CA ILE A 60 0.32 -1.22 11.88
C ILE A 60 1.29 -1.23 10.69
N SER A 61 1.97 -0.11 10.44
CA SER A 61 2.91 0.03 9.32
C SER A 61 4.12 -0.91 9.46
N PHE A 62 4.64 -1.05 10.68
CA PHE A 62 5.67 -2.03 11.02
C PHE A 62 5.17 -3.47 10.87
N LEU A 63 3.98 -3.76 11.38
CA LEU A 63 3.39 -5.09 11.31
C LEU A 63 3.25 -5.54 9.86
N LEU A 64 2.64 -4.71 9.01
CA LEU A 64 2.47 -5.00 7.57
C LEU A 64 3.80 -5.31 6.91
N THR A 65 4.81 -4.48 7.15
CA THR A 65 6.16 -4.68 6.60
C THR A 65 6.79 -5.98 7.09
N ALA A 66 6.66 -6.29 8.38
CA ALA A 66 7.21 -7.51 8.99
C ALA A 66 6.58 -8.80 8.43
N ILE A 67 5.32 -8.74 8.00
CA ILE A 67 4.61 -9.87 7.38
C ILE A 67 4.64 -9.86 5.84
N GLY A 68 5.43 -8.97 5.23
CA GLY A 68 5.58 -8.89 3.77
C GLY A 68 4.41 -8.25 3.02
N LEU A 69 3.58 -7.45 3.71
CA LEU A 69 2.48 -6.70 3.14
C LEU A 69 2.84 -5.22 2.94
N LYS A 70 2.23 -4.61 1.93
CA LYS A 70 2.36 -3.18 1.61
C LYS A 70 0.99 -2.52 1.51
N VAL A 71 0.95 -1.22 1.82
CA VAL A 71 -0.24 -0.38 1.61
C VAL A 71 -0.11 0.31 0.25
N VAL A 72 -1.19 0.28 -0.53
CA VAL A 72 -1.34 1.05 -1.77
C VAL A 72 -2.75 1.63 -1.80
N PRO A 73 -2.96 2.84 -2.36
CA PRO A 73 -4.29 3.36 -2.64
C PRO A 73 -5.11 2.34 -3.45
N GLU A 74 -6.40 2.19 -3.13
CA GLU A 74 -7.28 1.26 -3.85
C GLU A 74 -7.41 1.63 -5.35
N SER A 75 -7.33 2.92 -5.67
CA SER A 75 -7.39 3.43 -7.03
C SER A 75 -6.09 3.24 -7.83
N ASP A 76 -4.99 2.80 -7.20
CA ASP A 76 -3.73 2.61 -7.93
C ASP A 76 -3.86 1.44 -8.90
N VAL A 77 -3.76 1.76 -10.19
CA VAL A 77 -3.74 0.75 -11.24
C VAL A 77 -2.36 0.10 -11.25
N TYR A 78 -2.31 -1.22 -11.04
CA TYR A 78 -1.05 -2.01 -10.99
C TYR A 78 -0.19 -1.94 -12.27
N CYS A 79 -0.75 -1.40 -13.36
CA CYS A 79 -0.10 -1.18 -14.63
C CYS A 79 -0.46 0.24 -15.11
N SER A 80 0.52 1.06 -15.50
CA SER A 80 0.20 2.39 -16.02
C SER A 80 -0.70 2.23 -17.25
N PRO A 81 -1.69 3.12 -17.48
CA PRO A 81 -2.54 3.04 -18.66
C PRO A 81 -1.74 2.98 -19.97
N GLU A 82 -0.60 3.67 -20.03
CA GLU A 82 0.32 3.66 -21.18
C GLU A 82 0.99 2.30 -21.35
N ILE A 83 1.46 1.66 -20.26
CA ILE A 83 2.05 0.32 -20.32
C ILE A 83 0.97 -0.72 -20.66
N ALA A 84 -0.24 -0.58 -20.12
CA ALA A 84 -1.36 -1.45 -20.43
C ALA A 84 -1.70 -1.38 -21.93
N GLU A 85 -1.75 -0.17 -22.49
CA GLU A 85 -2.01 0.04 -23.91
C GLU A 85 -0.86 -0.45 -24.81
N ALA A 86 0.39 -0.17 -24.43
CA ALA A 86 1.56 -0.69 -25.14
C ALA A 86 1.57 -2.23 -25.14
N THR A 87 1.25 -2.85 -24.00
CA THR A 87 1.14 -4.31 -23.85
C THR A 87 -0.01 -4.84 -24.70
N ARG A 88 -1.16 -4.17 -24.73
CA ARG A 88 -2.29 -4.52 -25.58
C ARG A 88 -1.90 -4.52 -27.06
N VAL A 89 -1.22 -3.49 -27.53
CA VAL A 89 -0.74 -3.39 -28.91
C VAL A 89 0.30 -4.46 -29.22
N MET A 90 1.26 -4.69 -28.33
CA MET A 90 2.26 -5.75 -28.46
C MET A 90 1.59 -7.12 -28.62
N LEU A 91 0.65 -7.47 -27.74
CA LEU A 91 -0.08 -8.74 -27.79
C LEU A 91 -0.93 -8.87 -29.05
N ALA A 92 -1.61 -7.81 -29.47
CA ALA A 92 -2.40 -7.81 -30.71
C ALA A 92 -1.53 -8.09 -31.95
N ARG A 93 -0.27 -7.63 -31.94
CA ARG A 93 0.69 -7.85 -33.04
C ARG A 93 1.51 -9.13 -32.89
N ALA A 94 1.54 -9.74 -31.71
CA ALA A 94 2.37 -10.90 -31.44
C ALA A 94 2.09 -12.07 -32.40
N PHE A 95 0.82 -12.33 -32.73
CA PHE A 95 0.44 -13.37 -33.70
C PHE A 95 0.82 -13.05 -35.15
N THR A 96 1.08 -11.78 -35.46
CA THR A 96 1.57 -11.36 -36.79
C THR A 96 3.09 -11.34 -36.89
N SER A 97 3.81 -11.60 -35.79
CA SER A 97 5.27 -11.70 -35.77
C SER A 97 5.72 -13.12 -36.14
N PRO A 98 6.37 -13.34 -37.30
CA PRO A 98 6.80 -14.68 -37.72
C PRO A 98 7.82 -15.31 -36.75
N GLU A 99 8.72 -14.50 -36.19
CA GLU A 99 9.72 -14.96 -35.23
C GLU A 99 9.07 -15.39 -33.91
N TYR A 100 8.06 -14.68 -33.43
CA TYR A 100 7.34 -15.04 -32.21
C TYR A 100 6.56 -16.35 -32.38
N MET A 101 5.88 -16.51 -33.54
CA MET A 101 5.15 -17.74 -33.86
C MET A 101 6.08 -18.96 -34.01
N ARG A 102 7.29 -18.78 -34.56
CA ARG A 102 8.31 -19.85 -34.61
C ARG A 102 8.75 -20.34 -33.24
N ILE A 103 8.77 -19.46 -32.23
CA ILE A 103 9.12 -19.85 -30.85
C ILE A 103 7.98 -20.65 -30.22
N LEU A 104 6.72 -20.25 -30.43
CA LEU A 104 5.55 -20.87 -29.80
C LEU A 104 5.18 -22.24 -30.38
N PHE A 105 5.40 -22.46 -31.67
CA PHE A 105 4.95 -23.68 -32.39
C PHE A 105 6.10 -24.60 -32.83
N LYS A 106 7.19 -24.62 -32.05
CA LYS A 106 8.22 -25.64 -32.18
C LYS A 106 7.76 -26.98 -31.63
#